data_AF-A0A9Q4AZF5-F1
#
_entry.id   AF-A0A9Q4AZF5-F1
#
_cell.length_a   1.000
_cell.length_b   1.000
_cell.length_c   1.000
_cell.angle_alpha   90.00
_cell.angle_beta   90.00
_cell.angle_gamma   90.00
#
_symmetry.space_group_name_H-M   'P 1'
#
loop_
_entity.id
_entity.type
_entity.pdbx_description
1 polymer ?
#
loop_
_entity_poly.entity_id
_entity_poly.type
_entity_poly.pdbx_seq_one_letter_code
_entity_poly.pdbx_strand_id
1 'polypeptide(L)'
;MKKHILVACGTGIATSTVVNGELEKICKEHELDVNLIQCKVSEISSYADQADLLITTTIIKKEYPFPVINARAFLTGIGLDEVKQDILQELKK
;
A
#
# COMPACT_ATOMS: atom_id res chain seq x y z
N MET A 1 8.78 10.21 11.36
CA MET A 1 9.51 9.27 10.50
C MET A 1 8.64 9.01 9.29
N LYS A 2 9.20 9.00 8.08
CA LYS A 2 8.41 8.71 6.88
C LYS A 2 8.26 7.20 6.78
N LYS A 3 7.05 6.74 6.52
CA LYS A 3 6.77 5.31 6.38
C LYS A 3 6.51 5.00 4.92
N HIS A 4 7.16 3.97 4.44
CA HIS A 4 7.14 3.63 3.03
C HIS A 4 6.19 2.45 2.81
N ILE A 5 5.15 2.72 2.04
CA ILE A 5 4.09 1.78 1.73
C ILE A 5 4.25 1.39 0.27
N LEU A 6 4.45 0.10 0.05
CA LEU A 6 4.60 -0.43 -1.29
C LEU A 6 3.26 -0.92 -1.84
N VAL A 7 2.80 -0.41 -2.97
CA VAL A 7 1.57 -0.85 -3.63
C VAL A 7 1.92 -1.66 -4.87
N ALA A 8 1.66 -2.96 -4.82
CA ALA A 8 1.91 -3.89 -5.90
C ALA A 8 0.62 -4.35 -6.58
N CYS A 9 0.46 -4.00 -7.85
CA CYS A 9 -0.67 -4.43 -8.66
C CYS A 9 -0.23 -5.47 -9.71
N GLY A 10 -0.88 -6.64 -9.70
CA GLY A 10 -0.64 -7.70 -10.69
C GLY A 10 -1.26 -7.42 -12.06
N THR A 11 -2.29 -6.57 -12.12
CA THR A 11 -3.10 -6.33 -13.33
C THR A 11 -2.80 -5.01 -14.05
N GLY A 12 -1.78 -4.25 -13.61
CA GLY A 12 -1.32 -3.02 -14.25
C GLY A 12 -1.33 -1.78 -13.33
N ILE A 13 -0.70 -0.70 -13.79
CA ILE A 13 -0.42 0.52 -13.00
C ILE A 13 -1.67 1.42 -12.89
N ALA A 14 -2.66 1.27 -13.78
CA ALA A 14 -3.79 2.19 -13.90
C ALA A 14 -4.66 2.28 -12.63
N THR A 15 -4.86 1.16 -11.93
CA THR A 15 -5.67 1.14 -10.70
C THR A 15 -4.95 1.83 -9.54
N SER A 16 -3.61 1.81 -9.54
CA SER A 16 -2.77 2.30 -8.44
C SER A 16 -2.76 3.83 -8.31
N THR A 17 -2.99 4.58 -9.39
CA THR A 17 -3.07 6.06 -9.35
C THR A 17 -4.28 6.56 -8.57
N VAL A 18 -5.43 5.88 -8.70
CA VAL A 18 -6.67 6.23 -7.99
C VAL A 18 -6.52 5.98 -6.50
N VAL A 19 -5.92 4.85 -6.14
CA VAL A 19 -5.55 4.50 -4.76
C VAL A 19 -4.66 5.56 -4.13
N ASN A 20 -3.61 5.95 -4.86
CA ASN A 20 -2.60 6.86 -4.36
C ASN A 20 -3.17 8.24 -4.07
N GLY A 21 -3.97 8.80 -5.00
CA GLY A 21 -4.57 10.12 -4.82
C GLY A 21 -5.56 10.20 -3.64
N GLU A 22 -6.31 9.13 -3.40
CA GLU A 22 -7.21 9.01 -2.25
C GLU A 22 -6.46 8.88 -0.92
N LEU A 23 -5.40 8.08 -0.89
CA LEU A 23 -4.55 7.90 0.29
C LEU A 23 -3.76 9.17 0.63
N GLU A 24 -3.18 9.83 -0.36
CA GLU A 24 -2.46 11.09 -0.18
C GLU A 24 -3.35 12.16 0.42
N LYS A 25 -4.62 12.27 -0.01
CA LYS A 25 -5.57 13.23 0.56
C LYS A 25 -5.78 12.98 2.05
N ILE A 26 -6.11 11.75 2.43
CA ILE A 26 -6.40 11.40 3.82
C ILE A 26 -5.14 11.55 4.68
N CYS A 27 -3.97 11.12 4.19
CA CYS A 27 -2.72 11.29 4.93
C CYS A 27 -2.36 12.77 5.10
N LYS A 28 -2.62 13.60 4.08
CA LYS A 28 -2.41 15.05 4.14
C LYS A 28 -3.39 15.74 5.08
N GLU A 29 -4.65 15.31 5.15
CA GLU A 29 -5.64 15.79 6.14
C GLU A 29 -5.27 15.43 7.57
N HIS A 30 -4.56 14.31 7.78
CA HIS A 30 -4.08 13.87 9.08
C HIS A 30 -2.64 14.29 9.41
N GLU A 31 -2.01 15.12 8.57
CA GLU A 31 -0.60 15.55 8.68
C GLU A 31 0.39 14.38 8.84
N LEU A 32 0.11 13.25 8.19
CA LEU A 32 0.97 12.06 8.18
C LEU A 32 1.85 12.04 6.93
N ASP A 33 3.16 11.97 7.14
CA ASP A 33 4.14 11.87 6.06
C ASP A 33 4.33 10.40 5.67
N VAL A 34 3.58 10.00 4.65
CA VAL A 34 3.59 8.64 4.08
C VAL A 34 4.16 8.68 2.67
N ASN A 35 4.93 7.68 2.30
CA ASN A 35 5.45 7.53 0.95
C ASN A 35 4.84 6.30 0.30
N LEU A 36 3.99 6.50 -0.70
CA LEU A 36 3.32 5.44 -1.43
C LEU A 36 4.08 5.13 -2.71
N ILE A 37 4.66 3.95 -2.78
CA ILE A 37 5.49 3.51 -3.90
C ILE A 37 4.72 2.47 -4.70
N GLN A 38 4.33 2.83 -5.92
CA GLN A 38 3.63 1.93 -6.83
C GLN A 38 4.67 1.12 -7.61
N CYS A 39 4.57 -0.20 -7.59
CA CYS A 39 5.50 -1.08 -8.28
C CYS A 39 4.82 -2.35 -8.80
N LYS A 40 5.51 -3.12 -9.64
CA LYS A 40 5.01 -4.44 -10.06
C LYS A 40 5.32 -5.50 -9.02
N VAL A 41 4.60 -6.61 -9.08
CA VAL A 41 4.84 -7.79 -8.21
C VAL A 41 6.29 -8.27 -8.28
N SER A 42 6.93 -8.15 -9.45
CA SER A 42 8.35 -8.47 -9.65
C SER A 42 9.31 -7.50 -8.97
N GLU A 43 8.92 -6.23 -8.84
CA GLU A 43 9.75 -5.17 -8.26
C GLU A 43 9.58 -5.06 -6.73
N ILE A 44 8.55 -5.70 -6.16
CA ILE A 44 8.33 -5.75 -4.71
C ILE A 44 9.61 -6.10 -3.98
N SER A 45 10.31 -7.15 -4.41
CA SER A 45 11.49 -7.66 -3.71
C SER A 45 12.66 -6.65 -3.71
N SER A 46 12.68 -5.70 -4.65
CA SER A 46 13.72 -4.68 -4.75
C SER A 46 13.43 -3.47 -3.86
N TYR A 47 12.16 -3.15 -3.63
CA TYR A 47 11.75 -2.05 -2.75
C TYR A 47 11.34 -2.51 -1.35
N ALA A 48 11.16 -3.82 -1.16
CA ALA A 48 10.91 -4.53 0.09
C ALA A 48 11.89 -4.13 1.21
N ASP A 49 13.15 -3.86 0.87
CA ASP A 49 14.19 -3.49 1.83
C ASP A 49 13.98 -2.09 2.43
N GLN A 50 13.30 -1.20 1.69
CA GLN A 50 13.01 0.17 2.10
C GLN A 50 11.55 0.38 2.47
N ALA A 51 10.71 -0.65 2.37
CA ALA A 51 9.29 -0.58 2.67
C ALA A 51 9.00 -1.16 4.05
N ASP A 52 8.19 -0.43 4.83
CA ASP A 52 7.67 -0.93 6.11
C ASP A 52 6.45 -1.84 5.89
N LEU A 53 5.72 -1.63 4.79
CA LEU A 53 4.43 -2.28 4.54
C LEU A 53 4.25 -2.58 3.06
N LEU A 54 3.77 -3.78 2.74
CA LEU A 54 3.42 -4.16 1.38
C LEU A 54 1.92 -4.32 1.23
N ILE A 55 1.39 -3.68 0.20
CA ILE A 55 0.02 -3.73 -0.23
C ILE A 55 -0.02 -4.44 -1.56
N THR A 56 -0.75 -5.55 -1.66
CA THR A 56 -0.86 -6.29 -2.92
C THR A 56 -2.29 -6.66 -3.26
N THR A 57 -2.68 -6.46 -4.52
CA THR A 57 -4.01 -6.84 -5.03
C THR A 57 -4.11 -8.32 -5.38
N THR A 58 -3.00 -9.05 -5.32
CA THR A 58 -2.90 -10.46 -5.69
C THR A 58 -2.46 -11.27 -4.47
N ILE A 59 -2.97 -12.50 -4.33
CA ILE A 59 -2.52 -13.40 -3.27
C ILE A 59 -1.07 -13.79 -3.57
N ILE A 60 -0.13 -13.19 -2.85
CA ILE A 60 1.28 -13.57 -2.94
C ILE A 60 1.55 -14.58 -1.83
N LYS A 61 1.85 -15.83 -2.20
CA LYS A 61 2.33 -16.88 -1.29
C LYS A 61 3.83 -16.73 -0.96
N LYS A 62 4.35 -15.50 -0.95
CA LYS A 62 5.72 -15.23 -0.49
C LYS A 62 5.63 -14.77 0.95
N GLU A 63 6.37 -15.44 1.83
CA GLU A 63 6.69 -14.89 3.13
C GLU A 63 7.64 -13.72 2.92
N TYR A 64 7.16 -12.52 3.24
CA TYR A 64 7.98 -11.33 3.34
C TYR A 64 8.26 -11.06 4.83
N PRO A 65 9.41 -10.44 5.16
CA PRO A 65 9.76 -10.11 6.54
C PRO A 65 8.94 -8.95 7.14
N PHE A 66 8.02 -8.36 6.38
CA PHE A 66 7.16 -7.22 6.77
C PHE A 66 5.67 -7.55 6.60
N PRO A 67 4.76 -6.79 7.25
CA PRO A 67 3.33 -6.96 7.10
C PRO A 67 2.88 -6.80 5.63
N VAL A 68 2.09 -7.76 5.16
CA VAL A 68 1.51 -7.76 3.82
C VAL A 68 -0.01 -7.60 3.93
N ILE A 69 -0.51 -6.47 3.44
CA ILE A 69 -1.94 -6.16 3.37
C ILE A 69 -2.49 -6.53 1.98
N ASN A 70 -3.61 -7.25 1.98
CA ASN A 70 -4.33 -7.58 0.76
C ASN A 70 -5.18 -6.40 0.29
N ALA A 71 -4.69 -5.70 -0.72
CA ALA A 71 -5.35 -4.60 -1.42
C ALA A 71 -6.49 -5.04 -2.35
N ARG A 72 -7.06 -6.24 -2.16
CA ARG A 72 -8.20 -6.69 -2.97
C ARG A 72 -9.38 -5.70 -2.87
N ALA A 73 -9.48 -5.02 -1.74
CA ALA A 73 -10.37 -3.90 -1.49
C ALA A 73 -10.27 -2.76 -2.53
N PHE A 74 -9.07 -2.52 -3.10
CA PHE A 74 -8.87 -1.52 -4.15
C PHE A 74 -9.40 -1.94 -5.52
N LEU A 75 -9.51 -3.24 -5.78
CA LEU A 75 -10.15 -3.76 -6.99
C LEU A 75 -11.68 -3.76 -6.86
N THR A 76 -12.19 -4.10 -5.69
CA THR A 76 -13.63 -4.22 -5.45
C THR A 76 -14.28 -2.89 -5.07
N GLY A 77 -13.50 -1.90 -4.64
CA GLY A 77 -14.00 -0.64 -4.07
C GLY A 77 -14.62 -0.80 -2.68
N ILE A 78 -14.52 -2.00 -2.08
CA ILE A 78 -15.15 -2.35 -0.80
C ILE A 78 -14.04 -2.59 0.22
N GLY A 79 -14.05 -1.87 1.34
CA GLY A 79 -13.02 -1.98 2.38
C GLY A 79 -11.75 -1.18 2.08
N LEU A 80 -11.82 -0.22 1.14
CA LEU A 80 -10.77 0.74 0.86
C LEU A 80 -10.36 1.46 2.15
N ASP A 81 -11.33 2.11 2.78
CA ASP A 81 -11.13 2.85 4.03
C ASP A 81 -10.58 1.99 5.15
N GLU A 82 -10.96 0.71 5.26
CA GLU A 82 -10.35 -0.21 6.23
C GLU A 82 -8.86 -0.37 5.98
N VAL A 83 -8.46 -0.68 4.74
CA VAL A 83 -7.03 -0.81 4.39
C VAL A 83 -6.30 0.50 4.63
N LYS A 84 -6.88 1.64 4.22
CA LYS A 84 -6.31 2.97 4.50
C LYS A 84 -6.13 3.19 5.99
N GLN A 85 -7.14 2.86 6.79
CA GLN A 85 -7.16 3.05 8.24
C GLN A 85 -6.18 2.13 8.95
N ASP A 86 -6.00 0.90 8.48
CA ASP A 86 -5.03 -0.07 9.00
C ASP A 86 -3.59 0.44 8.77
N ILE A 87 -3.32 0.94 7.56
CA ILE A 87 -2.07 1.63 7.25
C ILE A 87 -1.92 2.86 8.16
N LEU A 88 -2.92 3.73 8.26
CA LEU A 88 -2.93 4.90 9.17
C LEU A 88 -2.63 4.53 10.63
N GLN A 89 -3.11 3.38 11.10
CA GLN A 89 -2.81 2.88 12.43
C GLN A 89 -1.36 2.41 12.54
N GLU A 90 -0.84 1.65 11.57
CA GLU A 90 0.57 1.27 11.52
C GLU A 90 1.51 2.48 11.39
N LEU A 91 1.07 3.53 10.70
CA LEU A 91 1.78 4.80 10.53
C LEU A 91 1.82 5.65 11.79
N LYS A 92 0.76 5.60 12.60
CA LYS A 92 0.65 6.33 13.88
C LYS A 92 1.34 5.60 15.04
N LYS A 93 1.71 4.34 14.85
CA LYS A 93 2.34 3.50 15.87
C LYS A 93 3.85 3.69 15.90
#